data_AF-A0A4R2B7T5-F1
#
_entry.id   AF-A0A4R2B7T5-F1
#
_cell.length_a   1.000
_cell.length_b   1.000
_cell.length_c   1.000
_cell.angle_alpha   90.00
_cell.angle_beta   90.00
_cell.angle_gamma   90.00
#
_symmetry.space_group_name_H-M   'P 1'
#
loop_
_entity.id
_entity.type
_entity.pdbx_description
1 polymer ?
#
loop_
_entity_poly.entity_id
_entity_poly.type
_entity_poly.pdbx_seq_one_letter_code
_entity_poly.pdbx_strand_id
1 'polypeptide(L)'
;MGRENFASAGAVAAGVIVLFIIGVSRPHLLVEDNLVESAGALIFAVACVLALDTAARKRVLLSSKERIMLVGTSGLCLVLFLSEISFGARLFGLPMPILPGGGEFDGGHDVVILTFRLLRQAETGYLLLMIGALLIVAGVLLCLYWSKLQAMFDQILSRAFEFRLAMAVSLLASAVTLDLLDSYKASILEEVAEFVASGVLVFAILALPRKMGATTVDTRWERSRSFSQRGPF
;
A
#
# COMPACT_ATOMS: atom_id res chain seq x y z
N MET A 1 -5.63 -17.40 9.05
CA MET A 1 -5.17 -16.03 9.39
C MET A 1 -4.44 -16.08 10.72
N GLY A 2 -3.23 -15.54 10.82
CA GLY A 2 -2.45 -15.54 12.07
C GLY A 2 -3.03 -14.59 13.12
N ARG A 3 -2.79 -14.88 14.41
CA ARG A 3 -3.23 -14.00 15.53
C ARG A 3 -2.72 -12.56 15.37
N GLU A 4 -1.50 -12.40 14.85
CA GLU A 4 -0.88 -11.09 14.58
C GLU A 4 -1.61 -10.31 13.48
N ASN A 5 -2.05 -10.98 12.41
CA ASN A 5 -2.82 -10.34 11.33
C ASN A 5 -4.19 -9.91 11.82
N PHE A 6 -4.84 -10.73 12.66
CA PHE A 6 -6.12 -10.37 13.27
C PHE A 6 -6.00 -9.16 14.21
N ALA A 7 -4.96 -9.15 15.06
CA ALA A 7 -4.67 -7.99 15.90
C ALA A 7 -4.35 -6.74 15.07
N SER A 8 -3.60 -6.87 13.97
CA SER A 8 -3.29 -5.77 13.06
C SER A 8 -4.56 -5.20 12.42
N ALA A 9 -5.45 -6.06 11.91
CA ALA A 9 -6.72 -5.64 11.33
C ALA A 9 -7.62 -4.93 12.35
N GLY A 10 -7.70 -5.46 13.58
CA GLY A 10 -8.44 -4.84 14.68
C GLY A 10 -7.87 -3.46 15.05
N ALA A 11 -6.54 -3.32 15.12
CA ALA A 11 -5.88 -2.05 15.40
C ALA A 11 -6.11 -1.02 14.28
N VAL A 12 -6.04 -1.45 13.02
CA VAL A 12 -6.34 -0.58 11.86
C VAL A 12 -7.80 -0.12 11.89
N ALA A 13 -8.75 -1.04 12.07
CA ALA A 13 -10.17 -0.69 12.15
C ALA A 13 -10.48 0.27 13.32
N ALA A 14 -9.92 -0.01 14.50
CA ALA A 14 -10.04 0.89 15.65
C ALA A 14 -9.40 2.26 15.38
N GLY A 15 -8.23 2.29 14.74
CA GLY A 15 -7.56 3.53 14.35
C GLY A 15 -8.41 4.39 13.41
N VAL A 16 -8.96 3.79 12.36
CA VAL A 16 -9.89 4.47 11.43
C VAL A 16 -11.10 5.03 12.18
N ILE A 17 -11.75 4.23 13.03
CA ILE A 17 -12.92 4.68 13.79
C ILE A 17 -12.58 5.85 14.71
N VAL A 18 -11.48 5.76 15.47
CA VAL A 18 -11.06 6.80 16.41
C VAL A 18 -10.71 8.08 15.67
N LEU A 19 -9.90 8.00 14.61
CA LEU A 19 -9.50 9.16 13.83
C LEU A 19 -10.69 9.80 13.11
N PHE A 20 -11.63 9.00 12.61
CA PHE A 20 -12.87 9.50 12.03
C PHE A 20 -13.73 10.25 13.06
N ILE A 21 -13.90 9.71 14.27
CA ILE A 21 -14.64 10.39 15.36
C ILE A 21 -13.96 11.70 15.74
N ILE A 22 -12.63 11.69 15.85
CA ILE A 22 -11.84 12.91 16.11
C ILE A 22 -12.07 13.92 14.98
N GLY A 23 -12.03 13.46 13.73
CA GLY A 23 -12.26 14.28 12.54
C GLY A 23 -13.60 14.97 12.48
N VAL A 24 -14.66 14.22 12.74
CA VAL A 24 -16.02 14.77 12.82
C VAL A 24 -16.13 15.77 13.98
N SER A 25 -15.40 15.56 15.08
CA SER A 25 -15.43 16.45 16.25
C SER A 25 -14.51 17.66 16.13
N ARG A 26 -13.46 17.57 15.30
CA ARG A 26 -12.36 18.54 15.15
C ARG A 26 -12.06 18.70 13.66
N PRO A 27 -12.96 19.37 12.91
CA PRO A 27 -12.89 19.48 11.45
C PRO A 27 -11.59 20.14 10.96
N HIS A 28 -11.11 21.14 11.70
CA HIS A 28 -9.86 21.88 11.45
C HIS A 28 -8.57 21.04 11.56
N LEU A 29 -8.65 19.76 11.96
CA LEU A 29 -7.48 18.88 11.94
C LEU A 29 -7.39 18.04 10.66
N LEU A 30 -8.49 17.94 9.90
CA LEU A 30 -8.63 17.05 8.75
C LEU A 30 -9.17 17.73 7.48
N VAL A 31 -9.82 18.89 7.59
CA VAL A 31 -10.53 19.53 6.46
C VAL A 31 -10.00 20.93 6.16
N GLU A 32 -9.52 21.67 7.16
CA GLU A 32 -8.84 22.95 6.95
C GLU A 32 -7.36 22.78 7.34
N ASP A 33 -6.46 23.05 6.40
CA ASP A 33 -4.99 22.98 6.51
C ASP A 33 -4.40 21.59 6.76
N ASN A 34 -4.21 20.83 5.66
CA ASN A 34 -3.10 19.94 5.23
C ASN A 34 -2.17 19.27 6.26
N LEU A 35 -2.48 19.19 7.55
CA LEU A 35 -1.61 18.62 8.57
C LEU A 35 -1.57 17.11 8.44
N VAL A 36 -2.76 16.49 8.31
CA VAL A 36 -2.88 15.05 8.11
C VAL A 36 -2.40 14.65 6.72
N GLU A 37 -2.71 15.45 5.70
CA GLU A 37 -2.17 15.29 4.35
C GLU A 37 -0.63 15.40 4.32
N SER A 38 -0.04 16.46 4.88
CA SER A 38 1.43 16.63 4.97
C SER A 38 2.09 15.55 5.81
N ALA A 39 1.45 15.12 6.89
CA ALA A 39 1.93 14.01 7.71
C ALA A 39 1.85 12.68 6.96
N GLY A 40 0.74 12.43 6.25
CA GLY A 40 0.55 11.27 5.37
C GLY A 40 1.61 11.22 4.28
N ALA A 41 1.82 12.33 3.57
CA ALA A 41 2.90 12.52 2.61
C ALA A 41 4.26 12.15 3.20
N LEU A 42 4.60 12.70 4.37
CA LEU A 42 5.88 12.42 5.04
C LEU A 42 6.00 10.94 5.40
N ILE A 43 4.92 10.31 5.87
CA ILE A 43 4.91 8.88 6.20
C ILE A 43 5.10 8.04 4.92
N PHE A 44 4.47 8.40 3.80
CA PHE A 44 4.72 7.74 2.51
C PHE A 44 6.18 7.91 2.06
N ALA A 45 6.77 9.10 2.22
CA ALA A 45 8.18 9.31 1.91
C ALA A 45 9.09 8.43 2.77
N VAL A 46 8.81 8.33 4.08
CA VAL A 46 9.51 7.44 5.01
C VAL A 46 9.33 5.98 4.59
N ALA A 47 8.11 5.55 4.26
CA ALA A 47 7.83 4.19 3.78
C ALA A 47 8.60 3.88 2.48
N CYS A 48 8.67 4.83 1.54
CA CYS A 48 9.43 4.71 0.31
C CYS A 48 10.91 4.44 0.59
N VAL A 49 11.54 5.29 1.43
CA VAL A 49 12.95 5.15 1.79
C VAL A 49 13.20 3.85 2.54
N LEU A 50 12.34 3.49 3.50
CA LEU A 50 12.47 2.25 4.27
C LEU A 50 12.35 1.01 3.39
N ALA A 51 11.43 1.00 2.42
CA ALA A 51 11.26 -0.11 1.49
C ALA A 51 12.48 -0.27 0.58
N LEU A 52 12.97 0.83 0.00
CA LEU A 52 14.13 0.82 -0.88
C LEU A 52 15.41 0.43 -0.13
N ASP A 53 15.64 1.01 1.04
CA ASP A 53 16.76 0.69 1.91
C ASP A 53 16.75 -0.80 2.32
N THR A 54 15.57 -1.32 2.70
CA THR A 54 15.42 -2.74 3.03
C THR A 54 15.71 -3.63 1.82
N ALA A 55 15.29 -3.25 0.61
CA ALA A 55 15.57 -3.99 -0.61
C ALA A 55 17.06 -3.96 -1.04
N ALA A 56 17.73 -2.83 -0.82
CA ALA A 56 19.12 -2.59 -1.22
C ALA A 56 20.15 -3.23 -0.25
N ARG A 57 19.82 -3.36 1.03
CA ARG A 57 20.73 -3.93 2.04
C ARG A 57 21.06 -5.39 1.77
N LYS A 58 22.32 -5.67 1.44
CA LYS A 58 22.87 -7.03 1.25
C LYS A 58 22.88 -7.89 2.52
N ARG A 59 22.60 -7.32 3.70
CA ARG A 59 22.63 -8.03 5.00
C ARG A 59 21.34 -8.77 5.34
N VAL A 60 20.27 -8.55 4.57
CA VAL A 60 18.99 -9.23 4.76
C VAL A 60 18.83 -10.28 3.67
N LEU A 61 18.62 -11.53 4.07
CA LEU A 61 18.29 -12.61 3.13
C LEU A 61 16.84 -12.45 2.69
N LEU A 62 16.66 -11.78 1.55
CA LEU A 62 15.37 -11.60 0.89
C LEU A 62 15.26 -12.54 -0.31
N SER A 63 14.10 -13.16 -0.47
CA SER A 63 13.71 -13.81 -1.72
C SER A 63 13.62 -12.79 -2.86
N SER A 64 13.89 -13.22 -4.11
CA SER A 64 13.68 -12.37 -5.29
C SER A 64 12.27 -11.77 -5.33
N LYS A 65 11.26 -12.54 -4.90
CA LYS A 65 9.87 -12.06 -4.82
C LYS A 65 9.71 -10.93 -3.80
N GLU A 66 10.26 -11.07 -2.61
CA GLU A 66 10.20 -10.06 -1.54
C GLU A 66 10.92 -8.78 -1.96
N ARG A 67 12.07 -8.91 -2.63
CA ARG A 67 12.79 -7.75 -3.17
C ARG A 67 11.97 -7.01 -4.24
N ILE A 68 11.35 -7.73 -5.17
CA ILE A 68 10.47 -7.12 -6.18
C ILE A 68 9.29 -6.43 -5.50
N MET A 69 8.65 -7.07 -4.52
CA MET A 69 7.55 -6.45 -3.78
C MET A 69 8.00 -5.19 -3.04
N LEU A 70 9.15 -5.19 -2.38
CA LEU A 70 9.68 -3.99 -1.71
C LEU A 70 9.99 -2.85 -2.68
N VAL A 71 10.60 -3.14 -3.83
CA VAL A 71 10.84 -2.13 -4.88
C VAL A 71 9.50 -1.60 -5.41
N GLY A 72 8.53 -2.47 -5.64
CA GLY A 72 7.17 -2.07 -6.03
C GLY A 72 6.48 -1.22 -4.98
N THR A 73 6.56 -1.60 -3.70
CA THR A 73 6.03 -0.81 -2.57
C THR A 73 6.74 0.53 -2.47
N SER A 74 8.05 0.60 -2.68
CA SER A 74 8.80 1.87 -2.72
C SER A 74 8.29 2.78 -3.83
N GLY A 75 8.12 2.25 -5.05
CA GLY A 75 7.55 3.01 -6.17
C GLY A 75 6.13 3.50 -5.89
N LEU A 76 5.26 2.64 -5.31
CA LEU A 76 3.92 3.03 -4.89
C LEU A 76 3.95 4.17 -3.86
N CYS A 77 4.76 4.04 -2.81
CA CYS A 77 4.88 5.06 -1.77
C CYS A 77 5.42 6.39 -2.32
N LEU A 78 6.32 6.34 -3.32
CA LEU A 78 6.80 7.55 -3.98
C LEU A 78 5.67 8.25 -4.75
N VAL A 79 4.85 7.50 -5.50
CA VAL A 79 3.70 8.06 -6.22
C VAL A 79 2.70 8.67 -5.25
N LEU A 80 2.39 7.98 -4.15
CA LEU A 80 1.48 8.50 -3.12
C LEU A 80 2.03 9.76 -2.46
N PHE A 81 3.30 9.76 -2.03
CA PHE A 81 3.95 10.96 -1.51
C PHE A 81 3.84 12.14 -2.48
N LEU A 82 4.14 11.92 -3.76
CA LEU A 82 4.05 12.97 -4.76
C LEU A 82 2.61 13.44 -4.96
N SER A 83 1.62 12.54 -4.91
CA SER A 83 0.20 12.88 -4.99
C SER A 83 -0.20 13.85 -3.88
N GLU A 84 0.16 13.57 -2.63
CA GLU A 84 -0.20 14.40 -1.45
C GLU A 84 0.39 15.82 -1.47
N ILE A 85 1.54 16.01 -2.13
CA ILE A 85 2.18 17.33 -2.27
C ILE A 85 1.87 17.99 -3.62
N SER A 86 0.87 17.46 -4.32
CA SER A 86 0.49 17.85 -5.67
C SER A 86 1.66 17.91 -6.64
N PHE A 87 2.44 16.84 -6.69
CA PHE A 87 3.66 16.69 -7.49
C PHE A 87 4.65 17.87 -7.32
N GLY A 88 4.64 18.52 -6.16
CA GLY A 88 5.49 19.65 -5.82
C GLY A 88 4.89 21.03 -6.12
N ALA A 89 3.70 21.13 -6.73
CA ALA A 89 3.09 22.43 -7.02
C ALA A 89 2.84 23.25 -5.76
N ARG A 90 2.42 22.60 -4.66
CA ARG A 90 2.25 23.25 -3.36
C ARG A 90 3.57 23.74 -2.75
N LEU A 91 4.68 23.05 -3.02
CA LEU A 91 6.02 23.46 -2.56
C LEU A 91 6.58 24.66 -3.35
N PHE A 92 6.21 24.78 -4.63
CA PHE A 92 6.71 25.82 -5.52
C PHE A 92 5.69 26.94 -5.81
N GLY A 93 4.50 26.89 -5.19
CA GLY A 93 3.41 27.84 -5.44
C GLY A 93 2.94 27.85 -6.90
N LEU A 94 3.03 26.71 -7.59
CA LEU A 94 2.62 26.59 -8.98
C LEU A 94 1.10 26.38 -9.06
N PRO A 95 0.39 27.07 -9.97
CA PRO A 95 -1.04 26.85 -10.16
C PRO A 95 -1.29 25.49 -10.77
N MET A 96 -2.28 24.75 -10.25
CA MET A 96 -2.66 23.46 -10.80
C MET A 96 -3.64 23.56 -11.97
N PRO A 97 -3.59 22.61 -12.91
CA PRO A 97 -4.52 22.59 -14.03
C PRO A 97 -5.93 22.33 -13.51
N ILE A 98 -6.90 23.16 -13.93
CA ILE A 98 -8.31 22.96 -13.54
C ILE A 98 -8.88 21.77 -14.31
N LEU A 99 -9.58 20.88 -13.60
CA LEU A 99 -10.23 19.72 -14.18
C LEU A 99 -11.56 20.09 -14.88
N PRO A 100 -11.86 19.49 -16.05
CA PRO A 100 -13.20 19.56 -16.63
C PRO A 100 -14.26 19.07 -15.64
N GLY A 101 -15.20 19.96 -15.30
CA GLY A 101 -16.23 19.69 -14.29
C GLY A 101 -15.89 20.14 -12.87
N GLY A 102 -14.78 20.87 -12.66
CA GLY A 102 -14.38 21.41 -11.36
C GLY A 102 -13.30 20.58 -10.66
N GLY A 103 -12.56 21.21 -9.74
CA GLY A 103 -11.38 20.64 -9.08
C GLY A 103 -10.06 21.03 -9.75
N GLU A 104 -8.95 20.76 -9.07
CA GLU A 104 -7.58 20.91 -9.59
C GLU A 104 -7.02 19.51 -9.88
N PHE A 105 -6.16 19.36 -10.89
CA PHE A 105 -5.43 18.12 -11.14
C PHE A 105 -4.20 18.12 -10.25
N ASP A 106 -4.38 17.63 -9.04
CA ASP A 106 -3.42 17.72 -7.97
C ASP A 106 -3.06 16.35 -7.36
N GLY A 107 -3.66 15.26 -7.84
CA GLY A 107 -3.35 13.90 -7.41
C GLY A 107 -3.38 12.83 -8.50
N GLY A 108 -2.87 11.64 -8.17
CA GLY A 108 -3.01 10.46 -9.02
C GLY A 108 -4.46 9.95 -9.09
N HIS A 109 -5.25 10.21 -8.04
CA HIS A 109 -6.66 9.84 -7.97
C HIS A 109 -7.54 10.63 -8.95
N ASP A 110 -7.14 11.84 -9.36
CA ASP A 110 -7.85 12.65 -10.35
C ASP A 110 -7.99 11.96 -11.71
N VAL A 111 -7.03 11.11 -12.07
CA VAL A 111 -7.14 10.31 -13.30
C VAL A 111 -8.34 9.37 -13.23
N VAL A 112 -8.62 8.82 -12.05
CA VAL A 112 -9.78 7.95 -11.81
C VAL A 112 -11.07 8.77 -11.88
N ILE A 113 -11.09 9.94 -11.24
CA ILE A 113 -12.24 10.87 -11.29
C ILE A 113 -12.54 11.28 -12.73
N LEU A 114 -11.53 11.69 -13.49
CA LEU A 114 -11.66 12.06 -14.90
C LEU A 114 -12.21 10.90 -15.73
N THR A 115 -11.67 9.71 -15.54
CA THR A 115 -12.14 8.50 -16.24
C THR A 115 -13.61 8.24 -15.90
N PHE A 116 -14.01 8.36 -14.64
CA PHE A 116 -15.39 8.18 -14.21
C PHE A 116 -16.33 9.25 -14.78
N ARG A 117 -15.91 10.51 -14.81
CA ARG A 117 -16.68 11.61 -15.42
C ARG A 117 -16.88 11.40 -16.92
N LEU A 118 -15.83 11.02 -17.63
CA LEU A 118 -15.88 10.70 -19.06
C LEU A 118 -16.79 9.49 -19.33
N LEU A 119 -16.70 8.45 -18.51
CA LEU A 119 -17.61 7.30 -18.59
C LEU A 119 -19.06 7.74 -18.37
N ARG A 120 -19.37 8.59 -17.37
CA ARG A 120 -20.73 9.05 -17.10
C ARG A 120 -21.36 9.86 -18.25
N GLN A 121 -20.53 10.48 -19.08
CA GLN A 121 -20.97 11.25 -20.26
C GLN A 121 -21.19 10.38 -21.50
N ALA A 122 -20.70 9.13 -21.52
CA ALA A 122 -20.91 8.22 -22.63
C ALA A 122 -22.36 7.73 -22.68
N GLU A 123 -22.83 7.34 -23.87
CA GLU A 123 -24.17 6.78 -24.04
C GLU A 123 -24.36 5.53 -23.16
N THR A 124 -25.37 5.59 -22.27
CA THR A 124 -25.62 4.62 -21.20
C THR A 124 -25.68 3.17 -21.69
N GLY A 125 -26.15 2.94 -22.93
CA GLY A 125 -26.24 1.61 -23.53
C GLY A 125 -24.88 0.95 -23.78
N TYR A 126 -23.89 1.70 -24.29
CA TYR A 126 -22.55 1.16 -24.54
C TYR A 126 -21.78 0.91 -23.26
N LEU A 127 -21.95 1.77 -22.25
CA LEU A 127 -21.38 1.55 -20.91
C LEU A 127 -21.88 0.26 -20.27
N LEU A 128 -23.20 0.04 -20.30
CA LEU A 128 -23.81 -1.17 -19.74
C LEU A 128 -23.29 -2.43 -20.45
N LEU A 129 -23.18 -2.40 -21.79
CA LEU A 129 -22.62 -3.51 -22.56
C LEU A 129 -21.14 -3.75 -22.22
N MET A 130 -20.33 -2.70 -22.11
CA MET A 130 -18.92 -2.82 -21.74
C MET A 130 -18.73 -3.35 -20.33
N ILE A 131 -19.47 -2.81 -19.36
CA ILE A 131 -19.43 -3.27 -17.96
C ILE A 131 -19.90 -4.73 -17.90
N GLY A 132 -21.00 -5.07 -18.57
CA GLY A 132 -21.51 -6.45 -18.65
C GLY A 132 -20.49 -7.41 -19.26
N ALA A 133 -19.88 -7.04 -20.38
CA ALA A 133 -18.84 -7.84 -21.02
C ALA A 133 -17.61 -8.02 -20.12
N LEU A 134 -17.16 -6.95 -19.46
CA LEU A 134 -16.04 -6.98 -18.51
C LEU A 134 -16.35 -7.88 -17.33
N LEU A 135 -17.57 -7.82 -16.77
CA LEU A 135 -18.00 -8.68 -15.67
C LEU A 135 -18.06 -10.15 -16.08
N ILE A 136 -18.50 -10.46 -17.30
CA ILE A 136 -18.49 -11.83 -17.83
C ILE A 136 -17.05 -12.33 -17.94
N VAL A 137 -16.16 -11.55 -18.56
CA VAL A 137 -14.75 -11.91 -18.69
C VAL A 137 -14.10 -12.09 -17.32
N ALA A 138 -14.33 -11.15 -16.39
CA ALA A 138 -13.83 -11.24 -15.02
C ALA A 138 -14.38 -12.48 -14.30
N GLY A 139 -15.68 -12.79 -14.47
CA GLY A 139 -16.30 -13.98 -13.90
C GLY A 139 -15.72 -15.28 -14.47
N VAL A 140 -15.47 -15.34 -15.79
CA VAL A 140 -14.81 -16.49 -16.43
C VAL A 140 -13.40 -16.65 -15.89
N LEU A 141 -12.61 -15.57 -15.83
CA LEU A 141 -11.26 -15.61 -15.26
C LEU A 141 -11.28 -16.03 -13.78
N LEU A 142 -12.24 -15.53 -13.00
CA LEU A 142 -12.42 -15.89 -11.60
C LEU A 142 -12.70 -17.39 -11.45
N CYS A 143 -13.59 -17.95 -12.26
CA CYS A 143 -13.89 -19.39 -12.27
C CYS A 143 -12.68 -20.22 -12.69
N LEU A 144 -11.97 -19.84 -13.77
CA LEU A 144 -10.82 -20.57 -14.30
C LEU A 144 -9.62 -20.55 -13.34
N TYR A 145 -9.44 -19.45 -12.62
CA TYR A 145 -8.29 -19.24 -11.73
C TYR A 145 -8.65 -19.29 -10.25
N TRP A 146 -9.86 -19.77 -9.90
CA TRP A 146 -10.37 -19.76 -8.53
C TRP A 146 -9.41 -20.41 -7.54
N SER A 147 -8.91 -21.62 -7.85
CA SER A 147 -7.98 -22.33 -6.96
C SER A 147 -6.65 -21.59 -6.79
N LYS A 148 -6.17 -20.88 -7.82
CA LYS A 148 -4.95 -20.06 -7.72
C LYS A 148 -5.21 -18.81 -6.90
N LEU A 149 -6.37 -18.19 -7.06
CA LEU A 149 -6.79 -17.05 -6.26
C LEU A 149 -6.94 -17.43 -4.79
N GLN A 150 -7.56 -18.58 -4.48
CA GLN A 150 -7.62 -19.10 -3.11
C GLN A 150 -6.22 -19.28 -2.52
N ALA A 151 -5.29 -19.91 -3.26
CA ALA A 151 -3.91 -20.06 -2.81
C ALA A 151 -3.20 -18.71 -2.60
N MET A 152 -3.46 -17.72 -3.45
CA MET A 152 -2.94 -16.35 -3.27
C MET A 152 -3.55 -15.67 -2.04
N PHE A 153 -4.86 -15.80 -1.81
CA PHE A 153 -5.53 -15.28 -0.62
C PHE A 153 -4.99 -15.92 0.65
N ASP A 154 -4.81 -17.24 0.66
CA ASP A 154 -4.22 -17.96 1.79
C ASP A 154 -2.78 -17.50 2.04
N GLN A 155 -2.01 -17.26 0.97
CA GLN A 155 -0.66 -16.71 1.09
C GLN A 155 -0.68 -15.28 1.67
N ILE A 156 -1.57 -14.41 1.20
CA ILE A 156 -1.72 -13.04 1.70
C ILE A 156 -2.14 -13.08 3.18
N LEU A 157 -3.14 -13.87 3.54
CA LEU A 157 -3.67 -13.96 4.92
C LEU A 157 -2.71 -14.63 5.90
N SER A 158 -1.76 -15.44 5.41
CA SER A 158 -0.79 -16.15 6.25
C SER A 158 0.49 -15.36 6.52
N ARG A 159 0.82 -14.38 5.66
CA ARG A 159 2.08 -13.63 5.79
C ARG A 159 1.84 -12.18 6.19
N ALA A 160 2.56 -11.71 7.20
CA ALA A 160 2.32 -10.40 7.80
C ALA A 160 2.57 -9.23 6.84
N PHE A 161 3.62 -9.30 6.02
CA PHE A 161 3.94 -8.26 5.04
C PHE A 161 2.85 -8.16 3.97
N GLU A 162 2.52 -9.27 3.31
CA GLU A 162 1.52 -9.34 2.25
C GLU A 162 0.13 -8.94 2.77
N PHE A 163 -0.25 -9.39 3.97
CA PHE A 163 -1.51 -9.00 4.59
C PHE A 163 -1.61 -7.49 4.84
N ARG A 164 -0.57 -6.89 5.43
CA ARG A 164 -0.55 -5.45 5.73
C ARG A 164 -0.49 -4.62 4.46
N LEU A 165 0.26 -5.05 3.45
CA LEU A 165 0.28 -4.41 2.15
C LEU A 165 -1.12 -4.45 1.50
N ALA A 166 -1.80 -5.59 1.54
CA ALA A 166 -3.17 -5.72 1.04
C ALA A 166 -4.13 -4.78 1.78
N MET A 167 -4.05 -4.70 3.11
CA MET A 167 -4.87 -3.77 3.90
C MET A 167 -4.62 -2.30 3.51
N ALA A 168 -3.36 -1.88 3.39
CA ALA A 168 -3.04 -0.51 2.97
C ALA A 168 -3.61 -0.19 1.58
N VAL A 169 -3.44 -1.10 0.62
CA VAL A 169 -4.00 -0.95 -0.73
C VAL A 169 -5.53 -0.90 -0.68
N SER A 170 -6.18 -1.69 0.16
CA SER A 170 -7.63 -1.63 0.33
C SER A 170 -8.10 -0.31 0.94
N LEU A 171 -7.36 0.26 1.89
CA LEU A 171 -7.67 1.59 2.45
C LEU A 171 -7.53 2.69 1.39
N LEU A 172 -6.43 2.69 0.62
CA LEU A 172 -6.22 3.64 -0.48
C LEU A 172 -7.29 3.52 -1.56
N ALA A 173 -7.63 2.31 -1.97
CA ALA A 173 -8.73 2.09 -2.93
C ALA A 173 -10.07 2.59 -2.37
N SER A 174 -10.28 2.49 -1.05
CA SER A 174 -11.47 3.02 -0.39
C SER A 174 -11.46 4.55 -0.39
N ALA A 175 -10.32 5.18 -0.12
CA ALA A 175 -10.14 6.63 -0.18
C ALA A 175 -10.52 7.19 -1.56
N VAL A 176 -9.93 6.65 -2.63
CA VAL A 176 -10.26 7.03 -4.02
C VAL A 176 -11.75 6.85 -4.34
N THR A 177 -12.42 5.87 -3.70
CA THR A 177 -13.86 5.67 -3.90
C THR A 177 -14.70 6.69 -3.11
N LEU A 178 -14.22 7.11 -1.93
CA LEU A 178 -14.88 8.09 -1.08
C LEU A 178 -14.81 9.49 -1.68
N ASP A 179 -13.72 9.82 -2.36
CA ASP A 179 -13.52 11.06 -3.11
C ASP A 179 -14.58 11.27 -4.23
N LEU A 180 -15.16 10.17 -4.75
CA LEU A 180 -16.27 10.24 -5.70
C LEU A 180 -17.61 10.69 -5.07
N LEU A 181 -17.68 10.78 -3.74
CA LEU A 181 -18.89 11.14 -3.01
C LEU A 181 -18.82 12.60 -2.53
N ASP A 182 -19.72 13.45 -3.02
CA ASP A 182 -19.90 14.83 -2.56
C ASP A 182 -20.51 14.87 -1.14
N SER A 183 -19.73 14.51 -0.13
CA SER A 183 -20.13 14.50 1.26
C SER A 183 -18.96 14.84 2.17
N TYR A 184 -19.18 15.81 3.05
CA TYR A 184 -18.23 16.20 4.09
C TYR A 184 -17.71 15.01 4.92
N LYS A 185 -18.57 14.03 5.22
CA LYS A 185 -18.16 12.83 5.95
C LYS A 185 -17.31 11.88 5.11
N ALA A 186 -17.51 11.87 3.79
CA ALA A 186 -16.72 11.04 2.88
C ALA A 186 -15.29 11.59 2.79
N SER A 187 -15.15 12.91 2.61
CA SER A 187 -13.85 13.61 2.61
C SER A 187 -13.06 13.39 3.91
N ILE A 188 -13.68 13.45 5.10
CA ILE A 188 -12.98 13.08 6.34
C ILE A 188 -12.50 11.62 6.32
N LEU A 189 -13.36 10.71 5.85
CA LEU A 189 -13.06 9.27 5.89
C LEU A 189 -11.97 8.90 4.88
N GLU A 190 -11.93 9.60 3.76
CA GLU A 190 -10.87 9.55 2.75
C GLU A 190 -9.51 9.91 3.38
N GLU A 191 -9.40 11.12 3.94
CA GLU A 191 -8.19 11.62 4.62
C GLU A 191 -7.70 10.64 5.70
N VAL A 192 -8.63 10.13 6.52
CA VAL A 192 -8.31 9.13 7.55
C VAL A 192 -7.83 7.82 6.93
N ALA A 193 -8.46 7.36 5.85
CA ALA A 193 -8.08 6.12 5.18
C ALA A 193 -6.67 6.22 4.57
N GLU A 194 -6.33 7.32 3.92
CA GLU A 194 -5.00 7.57 3.34
C GLU A 194 -3.93 7.69 4.41
N PHE A 195 -4.20 8.47 5.46
CA PHE A 195 -3.29 8.60 6.59
C PHE A 195 -3.03 7.26 7.28
N VAL A 196 -4.07 6.47 7.57
CA VAL A 196 -3.90 5.14 8.17
C VAL A 196 -3.17 4.20 7.21
N ALA A 197 -3.46 4.24 5.92
CA ALA A 197 -2.78 3.41 4.92
C ALA A 197 -1.27 3.69 4.90
N SER A 198 -0.85 4.96 4.98
CA SER A 198 0.56 5.35 5.06
C SER A 198 1.27 4.67 6.24
N GLY A 199 0.65 4.69 7.43
CA GLY A 199 1.17 4.03 8.62
C GLY A 199 1.23 2.50 8.47
N VAL A 200 0.19 1.89 7.89
CA VAL A 200 0.14 0.45 7.62
C VAL A 200 1.26 0.02 6.68
N LEU A 201 1.62 0.83 5.67
CA LEU A 201 2.74 0.54 4.77
C LEU A 201 4.07 0.50 5.52
N VAL A 202 4.33 1.47 6.41
CA VAL A 202 5.52 1.43 7.28
C VAL A 202 5.53 0.15 8.11
N PHE A 203 4.41 -0.18 8.77
CA PHE A 203 4.29 -1.41 9.55
C PHE A 203 4.42 -2.68 8.72
N ALA A 204 4.01 -2.67 7.45
CA ALA A 204 4.20 -3.80 6.53
C ALA A 204 5.70 -4.02 6.31
N ILE A 205 6.44 -2.97 5.93
CA ILE A 205 7.87 -3.04 5.66
C ILE A 205 8.65 -3.50 6.90
N LEU A 206 8.26 -3.03 8.09
CA LEU A 206 8.88 -3.44 9.36
C LEU A 206 8.52 -4.88 9.75
N ALA A 207 7.41 -5.43 9.27
CA ALA A 207 6.99 -6.82 9.54
C ALA A 207 7.86 -7.85 8.83
N LEU A 208 8.67 -7.43 7.86
CA LEU A 208 9.38 -8.36 6.99
C LEU A 208 10.40 -9.16 7.81
N PRO A 209 10.32 -10.51 7.83
CA PRO A 209 11.22 -11.32 8.63
C PRO A 209 12.66 -11.16 8.16
N ARG A 210 13.49 -10.45 8.92
CA ARG A 210 14.92 -10.30 8.61
C ARG A 210 15.66 -11.53 9.10
N LYS A 211 15.86 -12.53 8.24
CA LYS A 211 16.90 -13.52 8.49
C LYS A 211 18.25 -12.82 8.31
N MET A 212 18.82 -12.35 9.42
CA MET A 212 20.21 -11.94 9.45
C MET A 212 21.04 -13.13 9.01
N GLY A 213 21.89 -12.93 8.01
CA GLY A 213 22.82 -13.95 7.55
C GLY A 213 23.69 -14.37 8.73
N ALA A 214 23.33 -15.47 9.38
CA ALA A 214 24.28 -16.21 10.18
C ALA A 214 25.38 -16.58 9.19
N THR A 215 26.55 -15.95 9.34
CA THR A 215 27.79 -16.51 8.83
C THR A 215 27.84 -17.93 9.34
N THR A 216 27.46 -18.88 8.49
CA THR A 216 27.74 -20.29 8.69
C THR A 216 29.25 -20.37 8.78
N VAL A 217 29.77 -20.34 10.00
CA VAL A 217 31.17 -20.65 10.26
C VAL A 217 31.34 -22.05 9.72
N ASP A 218 32.11 -22.13 8.64
CA ASP A 218 32.35 -23.33 7.87
C ASP A 218 32.98 -24.38 8.80
N THR A 219 32.16 -25.30 9.31
CA THR A 219 32.59 -26.45 10.14
C THR A 219 33.51 -27.41 9.39
N ARG A 220 33.85 -27.09 8.13
CA ARG A 220 34.92 -27.73 7.36
C ARG A 220 36.31 -27.54 7.97
N TRP A 221 36.55 -26.48 8.74
CA TRP A 221 37.83 -26.27 9.43
C TRP A 221 38.05 -27.17 10.66
N GLU A 222 36.99 -27.68 11.30
CA GLU A 222 37.13 -28.64 12.40
C GLU A 222 37.36 -30.07 11.90
N ARG A 223 36.88 -30.39 10.70
CA ARG A 223 37.04 -31.73 10.10
C ARG A 223 38.46 -31.97 9.55
N SER A 224 39.23 -30.92 9.27
CA SER A 224 40.65 -31.05 8.87
C SER A 224 41.59 -31.23 10.06
N ARG A 225 41.22 -30.79 11.28
CA ARG A 225 42.03 -31.06 12.49
C ARG A 225 41.88 -32.49 13.00
N SER A 226 40.72 -33.12 12.82
CA SER A 226 40.51 -34.51 13.30
C SER A 226 41.21 -35.57 12.46
N PHE A 227 41.58 -35.27 11.21
CA PHE A 227 42.37 -36.17 10.36
C PHE A 227 43.89 -36.08 10.61
N SER A 228 44.37 -34.98 11.20
CA SER A 228 45.81 -34.79 11.49
C SER A 228 46.27 -35.46 12.79
N GLN A 229 45.38 -36.03 13.60
CA GLN A 229 45.73 -36.69 14.87
C GLN A 229 45.74 -38.23 14.82
N ARG A 230 45.49 -38.84 13.66
CA ARG A 230 45.72 -40.29 13.49
C ARG A 230 47.11 -40.51 12.87
N GLY A 231 48.13 -40.49 13.72
CA GLY A 231 49.47 -40.95 13.38
C GLY A 231 49.48 -42.48 13.14
N PRO A 232 50.43 -42.99 12.36
CA PRO A 232 50.54 -44.41 12.06
C PRO A 232 51.07 -45.16 13.28
N PHE A 233 50.27 -46.07 13.83
CA PHE A 233 50.70 -47.19 14.65
C PHE A 233 50.11 -48.46 14.06
#